data_AF-F5RAS9-F1
#
_entry.id   AF-F5RAS9-F1
#
_cell.length_a   1.000
_cell.length_b   1.000
_cell.length_c   1.000
_cell.angle_alpha   90.00
_cell.angle_beta   90.00
_cell.angle_gamma   90.00
#
_symmetry.space_group_name_H-M   'P 1'
#
loop_
_entity.id
_entity.type
_entity.pdbx_description
1 polymer ?
#
loop_
_entity_poly.entity_id
_entity_poly.type
_entity_poly.pdbx_seq_one_letter_code
_entity_poly.pdbx_strand_id
1 'polypeptide(L)'
;MTPQAQNAAEASPSTLAAATLFVMTRFAERPCPEVAQMVIRHLEVVADDERADPLMREVCGALIHRWSQHAASSPVSRTAH
;
A
#
# COMPACT_ATOMS: atom_id res chain seq x y z
N MET A 1 2.58 -11.29 25.93
CA MET A 1 2.55 -11.58 24.48
C MET A 1 1.27 -11.00 23.91
N THR A 2 1.36 -9.89 23.19
CA THR A 2 0.22 -9.24 22.54
C THR A 2 -0.24 -10.10 21.36
N PRO A 3 -1.50 -10.57 21.31
CA PRO A 3 -2.00 -11.45 20.25
C PRO A 3 -2.12 -10.77 18.87
N GLN A 4 -1.79 -9.48 18.77
CA GLN A 4 -1.90 -8.68 17.55
C GLN A 4 -0.75 -8.89 16.57
N ALA A 5 0.40 -9.41 17.02
CA ALA A 5 1.57 -9.64 16.17
C ALA A 5 1.52 -10.97 15.38
N GLN A 6 0.64 -11.91 15.76
CA GLN A 6 0.56 -13.24 15.14
C GLN A 6 -0.39 -13.30 13.93
N ASN A 7 -1.24 -12.30 13.71
CA ASN A 7 -2.16 -12.24 12.57
C ASN A 7 -1.55 -11.58 11.31
N ALA A 8 -0.43 -10.87 11.43
CA ALA A 8 0.27 -10.31 10.28
C ALA A 8 1.05 -11.37 9.49
N ALA A 9 1.22 -12.58 10.06
CA ALA A 9 2.12 -13.59 9.54
C ALA A 9 1.61 -14.34 8.30
N GLU A 10 0.32 -14.33 7.95
CA GLU A 10 -0.19 -14.89 6.68
C GLU A 10 -1.49 -14.21 6.23
N ALA A 11 -1.49 -12.88 6.07
CA ALA A 11 -2.62 -12.25 5.38
C ALA A 11 -2.65 -12.77 3.94
N SER A 12 -3.74 -13.43 3.51
CA SER A 12 -3.86 -13.90 2.14
C SER A 12 -3.70 -12.75 1.14
N PRO A 13 -3.18 -12.99 -0.09
CA PRO A 13 -3.10 -11.96 -1.12
C PRO A 13 -4.43 -11.21 -1.33
N SER A 14 -5.56 -11.92 -1.21
CA SER A 14 -6.91 -11.36 -1.29
C SER A 14 -7.23 -10.40 -0.15
N THR A 15 -6.78 -10.71 1.07
CA THR A 15 -6.93 -9.83 2.25
C THR A 15 -6.13 -8.54 2.05
N LEU A 16 -4.89 -8.65 1.59
CA LEU A 16 -4.03 -7.50 1.29
C LEU A 16 -4.60 -6.65 0.15
N ALA A 17 -5.13 -7.27 -0.91
CA ALA A 17 -5.79 -6.57 -1.99
C ALA A 17 -7.02 -5.78 -1.49
N ALA A 18 -7.87 -6.40 -0.66
CA ALA A 18 -9.03 -5.72 -0.08
C ALA A 18 -8.61 -4.54 0.83
N ALA A 19 -7.60 -4.74 1.68
CA ALA A 19 -7.05 -3.67 2.51
C ALA A 19 -6.46 -2.53 1.67
N THR A 20 -5.77 -2.86 0.58
CA THR A 20 -5.22 -1.89 -0.38
C THR A 20 -6.33 -1.06 -1.01
N LEU A 21 -7.39 -1.69 -1.51
CA LEU A 21 -8.55 -1.00 -2.08
C LEU A 21 -9.19 -0.05 -1.06
N PHE A 22 -9.34 -0.46 0.19
CA PHE A 22 -9.84 0.42 1.26
C PHE A 22 -8.93 1.63 1.51
N VAL A 23 -7.61 1.43 1.51
CA VAL A 23 -6.66 2.54 1.71
C VAL A 23 -6.70 3.50 0.51
N MET A 24 -6.82 2.97 -0.71
CA MET A 24 -6.96 3.76 -1.93
C MET A 24 -8.25 4.62 -1.92
N THR A 25 -9.38 4.10 -1.42
CA THR A 25 -10.60 4.92 -1.30
C THR A 25 -10.43 6.04 -0.28
N ARG A 26 -9.76 5.79 0.85
CA ARG A 26 -9.41 6.84 1.82
C ARG A 26 -8.48 7.89 1.25
N PHE A 27 -7.50 7.50 0.44
CA PHE A 27 -6.63 8.45 -0.26
C PHE A 27 -7.42 9.35 -1.21
N ALA A 28 -8.42 8.81 -1.92
CA ALA A 28 -9.26 9.60 -2.82
C ALA A 28 -10.10 10.65 -2.07
N GLU A 29 -10.55 10.35 -0.85
CA GLU A 29 -11.25 11.31 0.01
C GLU A 29 -10.31 12.39 0.56
N ARG A 30 -9.10 11.99 0.98
CA ARG A 30 -8.10 12.87 1.61
C ARG A 30 -6.68 12.47 1.19
N PRO A 31 -6.13 13.07 0.11
CA PRO A 31 -4.80 12.73 -0.37
C PRO A 31 -3.74 13.02 0.68
N CYS A 32 -2.95 11.99 1.01
CA CYS A 32 -1.94 12.03 2.07
C CYS A 32 -0.74 11.16 1.66
N PRO A 33 0.49 11.69 1.66
CA PRO A 33 1.70 10.96 1.25
C PRO A 33 1.91 9.66 2.04
N GLU A 34 1.61 9.68 3.33
CA GLU A 34 1.74 8.54 4.23
C GLU A 34 0.76 7.42 3.85
N VAL A 35 -0.46 7.79 3.45
CA VAL A 35 -1.45 6.84 2.92
C VAL A 35 -0.98 6.27 1.58
N ALA A 36 -0.40 7.09 0.71
CA ALA A 36 0.20 6.62 -0.55
C ALA A 36 1.36 5.64 -0.32
N GLN A 37 2.22 5.89 0.68
CA GLN A 37 3.28 4.96 1.08
C GLN A 37 2.70 3.63 1.60
N MET A 38 1.60 3.68 2.36
CA MET A 38 0.94 2.47 2.84
C MET A 38 0.35 1.63 1.71
N VAL A 39 -0.23 2.28 0.69
CA VAL A 39 -0.67 1.60 -0.54
C VAL A 39 0.50 0.90 -1.23
N ILE A 40 1.63 1.60 -1.42
CA ILE A 40 2.84 1.01 -2.01
C ILE A 40 3.28 -0.24 -1.23
N ARG A 41 3.36 -0.14 0.10
CA ARG A 41 3.79 -1.25 0.96
C ARG A 41 2.92 -2.49 0.81
N HIS A 42 1.60 -2.32 0.68
CA HIS A 42 0.71 -3.47 0.47
C HIS A 42 0.86 -4.06 -0.94
N LEU A 43 1.06 -3.21 -1.95
CA LEU A 43 1.28 -3.67 -3.32
C LEU A 43 2.61 -4.44 -3.45
N GLU A 44 3.68 -4.01 -2.77
CA GLU A 44 4.97 -4.71 -2.73
C GLU A 44 4.81 -6.12 -2.16
N VAL A 45 4.07 -6.27 -1.05
CA VAL A 45 3.82 -7.60 -0.47
C VAL A 45 3.09 -8.51 -1.46
N VAL A 46 2.10 -8.00 -2.20
CA VAL A 46 1.38 -8.80 -3.20
C VAL A 46 2.23 -9.10 -4.43
N ALA A 47 3.07 -8.16 -4.87
CA ALA A 47 3.96 -8.34 -6.02
C ALA A 47 5.04 -9.39 -5.77
N ASP A 48 5.55 -9.47 -4.54
CA ASP A 48 6.60 -10.39 -4.13
C ASP A 48 6.07 -11.76 -3.63
N ASP A 49 4.76 -11.90 -3.40
CA ASP A 49 4.17 -13.16 -2.91
C ASP A 49 3.98 -14.17 -4.06
N GLU A 50 4.76 -15.26 -4.03
CA GLU A 50 4.66 -16.36 -5.00
C GLU A 50 3.28 -17.04 -5.05
N ARG A 51 2.49 -16.95 -3.97
CA ARG A 51 1.13 -17.49 -3.87
C ARG A 51 0.10 -16.64 -4.64
N ALA A 52 0.44 -15.39 -4.98
CA ALA A 52 -0.43 -14.53 -5.76
C ALA A 52 -0.44 -14.94 -7.24
N ASP A 53 -1.59 -14.74 -7.89
CA ASP A 53 -1.73 -14.96 -9.33
C ASP A 53 -0.71 -14.12 -10.14
N PRO A 54 -0.08 -14.65 -11.20
CA PRO A 54 0.92 -13.92 -11.96
C PRO A 54 0.45 -12.56 -12.49
N LEU A 55 -0.81 -12.45 -12.94
CA LEU A 55 -1.37 -11.19 -13.40
C LEU A 55 -1.51 -10.19 -12.24
N MET A 56 -1.88 -10.68 -11.05
CA MET A 56 -1.97 -9.84 -9.85
C MET A 56 -0.61 -9.24 -9.49
N ARG A 57 0.46 -10.04 -9.55
CA ARG A 57 1.82 -9.55 -9.29
C ARG A 57 2.26 -8.49 -10.28
N GLU A 58 2.00 -8.71 -11.58
CA GLU A 58 2.33 -7.76 -12.63
C GLU A 58 1.59 -6.42 -12.45
N VAL A 59 0.27 -6.48 -12.19
CA VAL A 59 -0.54 -5.30 -11.92
C VAL A 59 -0.06 -4.54 -10.68
N CYS A 60 0.26 -5.26 -9.60
CA CYS A 60 0.79 -4.64 -8.38
C CYS A 60 2.13 -3.94 -8.64
N GLY A 61 3.03 -4.58 -9.40
CA GLY A 61 4.29 -3.98 -9.87
C GLY A 61 4.09 -2.66 -10.64
N ALA A 62 3.16 -2.65 -11.60
CA ALA A 62 2.83 -1.45 -12.36
C ALA A 62 2.22 -0.34 -11.48
N LEU A 63 1.39 -0.71 -10.51
CA LEU A 63 0.76 0.25 -9.59
C LEU A 63 1.76 0.88 -8.62
N ILE A 64 2.76 0.13 -8.12
CA ILE A 64 3.83 0.68 -7.26
C ILE A 64 4.50 1.88 -7.91
N HIS A 65 4.88 1.75 -9.18
CA HIS A 65 5.51 2.85 -9.92
C HIS A 65 4.60 4.08 -10.00
N ARG A 66 3.31 3.88 -10.29
CA ARG A 66 2.33 4.96 -10.36
C ARG A 66 2.13 5.66 -9.01
N TRP A 67 2.09 4.89 -7.93
CA TRP A 67 1.86 5.41 -6.59
C TRP A 67 3.07 6.13 -5.99
N SER A 68 4.30 5.82 -6.45
CA SER A 68 5.52 6.51 -6.01
C SER A 68 5.45 8.03 -6.17
N GLN A 69 4.77 8.52 -7.22
CA GLN A 69 4.58 9.96 -7.47
C GLN A 69 3.70 10.63 -6.40
N HIS A 70 2.70 9.91 -5.90
CA HIS A 70 1.82 10.39 -4.83
C HIS A 70 2.51 10.36 -3.46
N ALA A 71 3.38 9.38 -3.22
CA ALA A 71 4.17 9.27 -2.00
C ALA A 71 5.31 10.31 -1.92
N ALA A 72 5.89 10.68 -3.06
CA ALA A 72 6.92 11.72 -3.17
C ALA A 72 6.36 13.14 -3.04
N SER A 73 5.06 13.30 -3.28
CA SER A 73 4.34 14.57 -3.13
C SER A 73 4.07 14.89 -1.66
N SER A 74 5.08 14.83 -0.80
CA SER A 74 4.97 15.45 0.52
C SER A 74 4.79 16.94 0.30
N PRO A 75 3.72 17.58 0.82
CA PRO A 75 3.79 19.01 0.99
C PRO A 75 4.98 19.21 1.92
N VAL A 76 6.08 19.76 1.40
CA VAL A 76 7.07 20.42 2.25
C VAL A 76 6.24 21.26 3.20
N SER A 77 6.16 20.81 4.45
CA SER A 77 5.73 21.64 5.55
C SER A 77 6.65 22.83 5.41
N ARG A 78 6.08 23.93 4.94
CA ARG A 78 6.76 25.22 4.87
C ARG A 78 6.97 25.59 6.33
N THR A 79 8.03 25.07 6.91
CA THR A 79 8.45 25.34 8.27
C THR A 79 8.77 26.82 8.33
N ALA A 80 7.98 27.53 9.13
CA ALA A 80 8.32 28.69 9.95
C ALA A 80 9.27 29.75 9.34
N HIS A 81 8.76 30.95 9.08
CA HIS A 81 8.86 32.05 10.05
C HIS A 81 7.95 33.23 9.69
#